data_AF-A0A2R4MZR7-F1
#
_entry.id   AF-A0A2R4MZR7-F1
#
_cell.length_a   1.000
_cell.length_b   1.000
_cell.length_c   1.000
_cell.angle_alpha   90.00
_cell.angle_beta   90.00
_cell.angle_gamma   90.00
#
_symmetry.space_group_name_H-M   'P 1'
#
loop_
_entity.id
_entity.type
_entity.pdbx_description
1 polymer ?
#
loop_
_entity_poly.entity_id
_entity_poly.type
_entity_poly.pdbx_seq_one_letter_code
_entity_poly.pdbx_strand_id
1 'polypeptide(L)'
;MLTAQNLKKIILVSGFLLIVILAGASYYTSKPQFCASCHLMEPIYQSWTQSAHKDVECYACHAEPGFAGVVKAKISGVRELMITLLNLEPRLQATVKNERCQSCHQQWPAELKNMPGIIYNHEKHSRGYNCTLCHSGVAHGSRARLKMKDCLTCHRVKGAGKAPVDDCLKCHRDPNSLKPRNHQEPAWAITHGREYRRDKNNCLACHRPATNLCQQCHPAPK
;
A
#
# COMPACT_ATOMS: atom_id res chain seq x y z
N MET A 1 -3.67 42.14 -45.98
CA MET A 1 -4.46 42.59 -44.81
C MET A 1 -5.22 41.39 -44.26
N LEU A 2 -5.00 41.01 -43.00
CA LEU A 2 -5.79 39.98 -42.32
C LEU A 2 -7.21 40.52 -42.13
N THR A 3 -8.20 39.92 -42.80
CA THR A 3 -9.61 40.26 -42.56
C THR A 3 -10.01 39.82 -41.17
N ALA A 4 -10.97 40.50 -40.54
CA ALA A 4 -11.49 40.13 -39.22
C ALA A 4 -11.98 38.67 -39.17
N GLN A 5 -12.45 38.13 -40.31
CA GLN A 5 -12.82 36.72 -40.45
C GLN A 5 -11.60 35.78 -40.45
N ASN A 6 -10.51 36.14 -41.13
CA ASN A 6 -9.28 35.35 -41.14
C ASN A 6 -8.62 35.36 -39.75
N LEU A 7 -8.66 36.49 -39.04
CA LEU A 7 -8.16 36.59 -37.66
C LEU A 7 -8.95 35.69 -36.70
N LYS A 8 -10.29 35.70 -36.76
CA LYS A 8 -11.14 34.80 -35.97
C LYS A 8 -10.86 33.32 -36.25
N LYS A 9 -10.70 32.94 -37.52
CA LYS A 9 -10.35 31.56 -37.91
C LYS A 9 -9.00 31.14 -37.34
N ILE A 10 -7.99 32.01 -37.42
CA ILE A 10 -6.65 31.73 -36.88
C ILE A 10 -6.70 31.52 -35.37
N ILE A 11 -7.41 32.37 -34.62
CA ILE A 11 -7.56 32.25 -33.16
C ILE A 11 -8.27 30.94 -32.78
N LEU A 12 -9.33 30.57 -33.51
CA LEU A 12 -10.06 29.33 -33.24
C LEU A 12 -9.22 28.09 -33.54
N VAL A 13 -8.52 28.07 -34.67
CA VAL A 13 -7.65 26.95 -35.05
C VAL A 13 -6.46 26.84 -34.10
N SER A 14 -5.81 27.95 -33.74
CA SER A 14 -4.68 27.92 -32.81
C SER A 14 -5.12 27.53 -31.39
N GLY A 15 -6.28 28.02 -30.94
CA GLY A 15 -6.86 27.62 -29.67
C GLY A 15 -7.19 26.12 -29.62
N PHE A 16 -7.81 25.60 -30.68
CA PHE A 16 -8.09 24.17 -30.80
C PHE A 16 -6.80 23.33 -30.80
N LEU A 17 -5.80 23.75 -31.60
CA LEU A 17 -4.51 23.06 -31.68
C LEU A 17 -3.80 23.03 -30.32
N LEU A 18 -3.81 24.15 -29.60
CA LEU A 18 -3.26 24.23 -28.25
C LEU A 18 -3.96 23.27 -27.28
N ILE A 19 -5.29 23.19 -27.32
CA ILE A 19 -6.05 22.25 -26.48
C ILE A 19 -5.67 20.80 -26.79
N VAL A 20 -5.56 20.44 -28.07
CA VAL A 20 -5.16 19.09 -28.49
C VAL A 20 -3.76 18.75 -28.00
N ILE A 21 -2.81 19.68 -28.12
CA ILE A 21 -1.43 19.50 -27.63
C ILE A 21 -1.41 19.32 -26.12
N LEU A 22 -2.10 20.17 -25.37
CA LEU A 22 -2.15 20.09 -23.90
C LEU A 22 -2.81 18.79 -23.43
N ALA A 23 -3.88 18.35 -24.09
CA ALA A 23 -4.53 17.08 -23.80
C ALA A 23 -3.60 15.89 -24.08
N GLY A 24 -2.90 15.90 -25.22
CA GLY A 24 -1.91 14.88 -25.58
C GLY A 24 -0.74 14.82 -24.61
N ALA A 25 -0.17 15.97 -24.24
CA ALA A 25 0.89 16.07 -23.25
C ALA A 25 0.42 15.57 -21.87
N SER A 26 -0.79 15.95 -21.45
CA SER A 26 -1.37 15.48 -20.19
C SER A 26 -1.58 13.96 -20.20
N TYR A 27 -2.08 13.40 -21.30
CA TYR A 27 -2.26 11.96 -21.47
C TYR A 27 -0.92 11.21 -21.38
N TYR A 28 0.07 11.64 -22.18
CA TYR A 28 1.40 11.02 -22.21
C TYR A 28 2.09 11.06 -20.84
N THR A 29 2.09 12.23 -20.18
CA THR A 29 2.72 12.41 -18.87
C THR A 29 1.96 11.76 -17.70
N SER A 30 0.87 11.04 -17.99
CA SER A 30 0.12 10.25 -16.99
C SER A 30 0.42 8.75 -17.08
N LYS A 31 1.21 8.33 -18.08
CA LYS A 31 1.57 6.93 -18.33
C LYS A 31 2.75 6.46 -17.45
N PRO A 32 2.78 5.19 -17.01
CA PRO A 32 3.89 4.58 -16.29
C PRO A 32 5.24 4.76 -16.98
N GLN A 33 5.27 4.69 -18.31
CA GLN A 33 6.49 4.83 -19.12
C GLN A 33 7.10 6.23 -19.00
N PHE A 34 6.27 7.27 -18.89
CA PHE A 34 6.75 8.61 -18.60
C PHE A 34 7.31 8.71 -17.18
N CYS A 35 6.65 8.09 -16.19
CA CYS A 35 7.20 8.06 -14.84
C CYS A 35 8.55 7.33 -14.79
N ALA A 36 8.68 6.22 -15.52
CA ALA A 36 9.91 5.45 -15.64
C ALA A 36 11.06 6.20 -16.35
N SER A 37 10.80 7.30 -17.04
CA SER A 37 11.89 8.12 -17.61
C SER A 37 12.68 8.87 -16.53
N CYS A 38 12.16 8.95 -15.30
CA CYS A 38 12.86 9.53 -14.16
C CYS A 38 13.55 8.43 -13.34
N HIS A 39 14.86 8.54 -13.12
CA HIS A 39 15.61 7.53 -12.36
C HIS A 39 15.10 7.34 -10.92
N LEU A 40 14.55 8.39 -10.30
CA LEU A 40 13.97 8.33 -8.95
C LEU A 40 12.76 7.39 -8.88
N MET A 41 12.08 7.20 -10.02
CA MET A 41 10.89 6.38 -10.13
C MET A 41 11.20 4.94 -10.54
N GLU A 42 12.43 4.62 -10.96
CA GLU A 42 12.83 3.28 -11.38
C GLU A 42 12.45 2.17 -10.36
N PRO A 43 12.80 2.26 -9.06
CA PRO A 43 12.41 1.21 -8.10
C PRO A 43 10.90 1.09 -7.93
N ILE A 44 10.17 2.21 -8.05
CA ILE A 44 8.72 2.25 -7.94
C ILE A 44 8.08 1.58 -9.16
N TYR A 45 8.58 1.86 -10.36
CA TYR A 45 8.15 1.24 -11.60
C TYR A 45 8.42 -0.27 -11.59
N GLN A 46 9.62 -0.71 -11.19
CA GLN A 46 9.98 -2.12 -11.10
C GLN A 46 9.12 -2.89 -10.10
N SER A 47 8.78 -2.29 -8.96
CA SER A 47 7.87 -2.92 -8.01
C SER A 47 6.45 -3.06 -8.56
N TRP A 48 6.00 -2.08 -9.35
CA TRP A 48 4.70 -2.09 -10.00
C TRP A 48 4.59 -3.17 -11.09
N THR A 49 5.61 -3.32 -11.94
CA THR A 49 5.63 -4.35 -13.00
C THR A 49 5.55 -5.78 -12.45
N GLN A 50 6.03 -5.99 -11.23
CA GLN A 50 5.98 -7.27 -10.52
C GLN A 50 4.72 -7.45 -9.65
N SER A 51 3.88 -6.43 -9.56
CA SER A 51 2.70 -6.43 -8.70
C SER A 51 1.49 -7.08 -9.34
N ALA A 52 0.44 -7.30 -8.54
CA ALA A 52 -0.85 -7.75 -9.05
C ALA A 52 -1.59 -6.69 -9.89
N HIS A 53 -1.11 -5.44 -9.90
CA HIS A 53 -1.73 -4.30 -10.59
C HIS A 53 -0.83 -3.75 -11.71
N LYS A 54 0.10 -4.56 -12.24
CA LYS A 54 1.01 -4.19 -13.32
C LYS A 54 0.33 -3.77 -14.63
N ASP A 55 -0.96 -4.07 -14.79
CA ASP A 55 -1.76 -3.70 -15.96
C ASP A 55 -2.65 -2.46 -15.69
N VAL A 56 -2.47 -1.82 -14.53
CA VAL A 56 -3.20 -0.61 -14.13
C VAL A 56 -2.27 0.60 -14.13
N GLU A 57 -2.64 1.63 -14.88
CA GLU A 57 -1.90 2.88 -15.03
C GLU A 57 -1.66 3.60 -13.68
N CYS A 58 -0.50 4.23 -13.49
CA CYS A 58 -0.14 4.87 -12.21
C CYS A 58 -1.19 5.89 -11.73
N TYR A 59 -1.72 6.71 -12.65
CA TYR A 59 -2.70 7.75 -12.33
C TYR A 59 -4.06 7.20 -11.92
N ALA A 60 -4.39 5.95 -12.25
CA ALA A 60 -5.62 5.32 -11.77
C ALA A 60 -5.64 5.23 -10.23
N CYS A 61 -4.46 5.14 -9.60
CA CYS A 61 -4.28 5.15 -8.15
C CYS A 61 -3.80 6.51 -7.61
N HIS A 62 -2.87 7.18 -8.30
CA HIS A 62 -2.17 8.36 -7.77
C HIS A 62 -2.79 9.71 -8.13
N ALA A 63 -3.76 9.77 -9.05
CA ALA A 63 -4.43 11.03 -9.43
C ALA A 63 -5.91 11.04 -9.03
N GLU A 64 -6.39 12.16 -8.49
CA GLU A 64 -7.83 12.35 -8.22
C GLU A 64 -8.67 12.26 -9.52
N PRO A 65 -9.91 11.73 -9.49
CA PRO A 65 -10.67 11.57 -10.72
C PRO A 65 -11.19 12.94 -11.18
N GLY A 66 -11.46 13.06 -12.48
CA GLY A 66 -11.92 14.31 -13.06
C GLY A 66 -10.80 15.35 -13.25
N PHE A 67 -11.17 16.45 -13.91
CA PHE A 67 -10.21 17.46 -14.39
C PHE A 67 -9.37 18.07 -13.27
N ALA A 68 -10.00 18.49 -12.17
CA ALA A 68 -9.30 19.09 -11.04
C ALA A 68 -8.25 18.15 -10.43
N GLY A 69 -8.52 16.85 -10.41
CA GLY A 69 -7.59 15.86 -9.88
C GLY A 69 -6.36 15.67 -10.76
N VAL A 70 -6.56 15.67 -12.08
CA VAL A 70 -5.44 15.66 -13.04
C VAL A 70 -4.60 16.92 -12.88
N VAL A 71 -5.22 18.11 -12.79
CA VAL A 71 -4.49 19.37 -12.60
C VAL A 71 -3.66 19.34 -11.31
N LYS A 72 -4.24 18.90 -10.18
CA LYS A 72 -3.48 18.73 -8.93
C LYS A 72 -2.29 17.78 -9.07
N ALA A 73 -2.49 16.64 -9.74
CA ALA A 73 -1.42 15.67 -9.99
C ALA A 73 -0.29 16.29 -10.84
N LYS A 74 -0.63 17.11 -11.85
CA LYS A 74 0.37 17.81 -12.66
C LYS A 74 1.13 18.87 -11.88
N ILE A 75 0.45 19.66 -11.03
CA ILE A 75 1.11 20.63 -10.15
C ILE A 75 2.08 19.92 -9.19
N SER A 76 1.66 18.78 -8.62
CA SER A 76 2.53 17.95 -7.79
C SER A 76 3.74 17.43 -8.58
N GLY A 77 3.54 16.97 -9.82
CA GLY A 77 4.64 16.52 -10.68
C GLY A 77 5.64 17.62 -11.01
N VAL A 78 5.19 18.84 -11.29
CA VAL A 78 6.07 20.01 -11.48
C VAL A 78 6.83 20.32 -10.20
N ARG A 79 6.18 20.24 -9.03
CA ARG A 79 6.86 20.41 -7.74
C ARG A 79 7.98 19.39 -7.53
N GLU A 80 7.72 18.10 -7.77
CA GLU A 80 8.73 17.05 -7.63
C GLU A 80 9.89 17.21 -8.63
N LEU A 81 9.58 17.66 -9.86
CA LEU A 81 10.60 18.03 -10.83
C LEU A 81 11.49 19.17 -10.31
N MET A 82 10.90 20.23 -9.74
CA MET A 82 11.67 21.35 -9.19
C MET A 82 12.53 20.92 -7.99
N ILE A 83 12.00 20.08 -7.10
CA ILE A 83 12.77 19.49 -5.99
C ILE A 83 13.99 18.74 -6.52
N THR A 84 13.78 17.93 -7.56
CA THR A 84 14.85 17.13 -8.19
C THR A 84 15.89 18.02 -8.87
N LEU A 85 15.47 19.02 -9.65
CA LEU A 85 16.38 19.94 -10.36
C LEU A 85 17.20 20.82 -9.40
N LEU A 86 16.65 21.15 -8.24
CA LEU A 86 17.31 21.93 -7.20
C LEU A 86 18.13 21.06 -6.23
N ASN A 87 18.26 19.75 -6.48
CA ASN A 87 18.94 18.78 -5.60
C ASN A 87 18.43 18.80 -4.14
N LEU A 88 17.14 19.06 -3.96
CA LEU A 88 16.49 18.96 -2.65
C LEU A 88 16.07 17.51 -2.38
N GLU A 89 15.92 17.13 -1.11
CA GLU A 89 15.50 15.77 -0.75
C GLU A 89 14.05 15.48 -1.21
N PRO A 90 13.85 14.52 -2.13
CA PRO A 90 12.52 14.15 -2.59
C PRO A 90 11.80 13.30 -1.53
N ARG A 91 10.49 13.51 -1.39
CA ARG A 91 9.63 12.67 -0.54
C ARG A 91 8.77 11.77 -1.41
N LEU A 92 9.25 10.54 -1.65
CA LEU A 92 8.52 9.50 -2.39
C LEU A 92 7.45 8.83 -1.51
N GLN A 93 6.55 9.63 -0.94
CA GLN A 93 5.42 9.15 -0.14
C GLN A 93 4.12 9.63 -0.76
N ALA A 94 3.31 8.69 -1.22
CA ALA A 94 2.00 8.98 -1.77
C ALA A 94 0.93 8.24 -0.97
N THR A 95 -0.08 8.99 -0.54
CA THR A 95 -1.28 8.42 0.10
C THR A 95 -2.33 8.15 -0.96
N VAL A 96 -2.61 6.86 -1.20
CA VAL A 96 -3.71 6.43 -2.06
C VAL A 96 -4.98 6.33 -1.24
N LYS A 97 -6.01 7.11 -1.61
CA LYS A 97 -7.30 7.09 -0.92
C LYS A 97 -8.15 5.88 -1.34
N ASN A 98 -9.05 5.44 -0.48
CA ASN A 98 -9.89 4.25 -0.72
C ASN A 98 -10.74 4.32 -1.99
N GLU A 99 -11.19 5.51 -2.37
CA GLU A 99 -12.04 5.68 -3.55
C GLU A 99 -11.33 5.23 -4.83
N ARG A 100 -9.98 5.23 -4.82
CA ARG A 100 -9.15 4.69 -5.91
C ARG A 100 -9.27 3.19 -6.04
N CYS A 101 -9.24 2.49 -4.90
CA CYS A 101 -9.41 1.05 -4.88
C CYS A 101 -10.85 0.70 -5.29
N GLN A 102 -11.81 1.46 -4.77
CA GLN A 102 -13.25 1.23 -4.95
C GLN A 102 -13.75 1.57 -6.36
N SER A 103 -13.01 2.35 -7.17
CA SER A 103 -13.39 2.62 -8.55
C SER A 103 -13.46 1.33 -9.39
N CYS A 104 -12.57 0.37 -9.11
CA CYS A 104 -12.55 -0.95 -9.73
C CYS A 104 -13.09 -2.05 -8.81
N HIS A 105 -12.84 -1.96 -7.50
CA HIS A 105 -13.27 -2.95 -6.52
C HIS A 105 -14.56 -2.56 -5.80
N GLN A 106 -15.65 -2.42 -6.57
CA GLN A 106 -16.96 -2.09 -6.04
C GLN A 106 -17.63 -3.29 -5.34
N GLN A 107 -17.37 -4.49 -5.86
CA GLN A 107 -17.90 -5.74 -5.34
C GLN A 107 -16.78 -6.77 -5.27
N TRP A 108 -16.75 -7.51 -4.17
CA TRP A 108 -15.73 -8.52 -3.92
C TRP A 108 -16.33 -9.91 -4.01
N PRO A 109 -15.64 -10.87 -4.67
CA PRO A 109 -15.99 -12.28 -4.60
C PRO A 109 -16.17 -12.70 -3.14
N ALA A 110 -17.20 -13.50 -2.85
CA ALA A 110 -17.52 -13.91 -1.48
C ALA A 110 -16.35 -14.64 -0.81
N GLU A 111 -15.55 -15.34 -1.62
CA GLU A 111 -14.36 -16.10 -1.25
C GLU A 111 -13.25 -15.20 -0.68
N LEU A 112 -13.22 -13.92 -1.06
CA LEU A 112 -12.21 -12.96 -0.61
C LEU A 112 -12.68 -12.11 0.58
N LYS A 113 -13.92 -12.28 1.05
CA LYS A 113 -14.46 -11.56 2.22
C LYS A 113 -13.94 -12.10 3.55
N ASN A 114 -13.34 -13.29 3.54
CA ASN A 114 -12.82 -13.98 4.71
C ASN A 114 -11.34 -14.33 4.53
N MET A 115 -10.62 -14.45 5.64
CA MET A 115 -9.22 -14.89 5.62
C MET A 115 -9.14 -16.37 6.04
N PRO A 116 -8.39 -17.21 5.31
CA PRO A 116 -8.22 -18.62 5.68
C PRO A 116 -7.63 -18.79 7.08
N GLY A 117 -8.11 -19.77 7.84
CA GLY A 117 -7.57 -20.13 9.16
C GLY A 117 -8.02 -19.24 10.33
N ILE A 118 -8.55 -18.04 10.07
CA ILE A 118 -9.03 -17.13 11.11
C ILE A 118 -10.47 -16.65 10.90
N ILE A 119 -11.15 -16.32 12.00
CA ILE A 119 -12.44 -15.64 12.05
C ILE A 119 -12.18 -14.18 11.67
N TYR A 120 -12.36 -13.90 10.38
CA TYR A 120 -12.17 -12.58 9.80
C TYR A 120 -13.38 -12.22 8.96
N ASN A 121 -13.80 -10.96 9.03
CA ASN A 121 -14.82 -10.40 8.18
C ASN A 121 -14.29 -9.09 7.59
N HIS A 122 -14.12 -9.08 6.27
CA HIS A 122 -13.52 -7.95 5.56
C HIS A 122 -14.34 -6.68 5.72
N GLU A 123 -15.67 -6.75 5.65
CA GLU A 123 -16.55 -5.58 5.73
C GLU A 123 -16.41 -4.84 7.07
N LYS A 124 -16.35 -5.57 8.19
CA LYS A 124 -16.12 -4.98 9.51
C LYS A 124 -14.72 -4.36 9.65
N HIS A 125 -13.71 -4.96 9.03
CA HIS A 125 -12.32 -4.50 9.12
C HIS A 125 -11.96 -3.40 8.12
N SER A 126 -12.68 -3.28 7.00
CA SER A 126 -12.49 -2.21 6.01
C SER A 126 -13.29 -0.95 6.34
N ARG A 127 -14.37 -1.07 7.13
CA ARG A 127 -15.23 0.08 7.47
C ARG A 127 -14.45 1.13 8.27
N GLY A 128 -14.26 2.30 7.65
CA GLY A 128 -13.55 3.44 8.26
C GLY A 128 -12.03 3.34 8.25
N TYR A 129 -11.45 2.39 7.49
CA TYR A 129 -10.00 2.19 7.39
C TYR A 129 -9.51 2.22 5.95
N ASN A 130 -8.29 2.71 5.73
CA ASN A 130 -7.69 2.71 4.40
C ASN A 130 -7.39 1.28 3.94
N CYS A 131 -7.68 0.95 2.68
CA CYS A 131 -7.41 -0.35 2.07
C CYS A 131 -5.92 -0.70 2.18
N THR A 132 -5.06 0.31 1.98
CA THR A 132 -3.59 0.20 2.05
C THR A 132 -3.07 -0.06 3.46
N LEU A 133 -3.89 0.07 4.51
CA LEU A 133 -3.50 -0.28 5.88
C LEU A 133 -3.21 -1.79 5.99
N CYS A 134 -4.05 -2.61 5.37
CA CYS A 134 -3.88 -4.06 5.33
C CYS A 134 -3.22 -4.52 4.03
N HIS A 135 -3.57 -3.87 2.91
CA HIS A 135 -3.03 -4.15 1.59
C HIS A 135 -1.91 -3.15 1.25
N SER A 136 -0.85 -3.14 2.07
CA SER A 136 0.24 -2.17 1.95
C SER A 136 1.16 -2.40 0.73
N GLY A 137 1.24 -3.63 0.24
CA GLY A 137 2.06 -4.04 -0.92
C GLY A 137 1.25 -4.33 -2.18
N VAL A 138 0.25 -3.50 -2.50
CA VAL A 138 -0.65 -3.73 -3.65
C VAL A 138 0.04 -3.53 -4.99
N ALA A 139 0.80 -2.44 -5.09
CA ALA A 139 1.52 -2.02 -6.29
C ALA A 139 3.01 -1.79 -6.03
N HIS A 140 3.39 -1.44 -4.80
CA HIS A 140 4.78 -1.17 -4.43
C HIS A 140 5.15 -1.99 -3.19
N GLY A 141 6.16 -2.85 -3.33
CA GLY A 141 6.59 -3.78 -2.28
C GLY A 141 5.98 -5.17 -2.39
N SER A 142 6.43 -6.07 -1.51
CA SER A 142 6.02 -7.48 -1.53
C SER A 142 4.60 -7.66 -0.96
N ARG A 143 3.88 -8.68 -1.43
CA ARG A 143 2.63 -9.13 -0.77
C ARG A 143 2.90 -9.45 0.70
N ALA A 144 2.60 -8.51 1.59
CA ALA A 144 2.71 -8.73 3.01
C ALA A 144 1.59 -9.68 3.44
N ARG A 145 1.95 -10.89 3.86
CA ARG A 145 1.04 -11.71 4.66
C ARG A 145 0.89 -11.01 6.01
N LEU A 146 -0.33 -10.68 6.39
CA LEU A 146 -0.63 -10.14 7.72
C LEU A 146 -0.13 -11.12 8.78
N LYS A 147 0.55 -10.58 9.78
CA LYS A 147 1.04 -11.30 10.96
C LYS A 147 0.15 -10.95 12.15
N MET A 148 0.19 -11.78 13.19
CA MET A 148 -0.61 -11.55 14.41
C MET A 148 -0.40 -10.13 14.97
N LYS A 149 0.86 -9.67 15.03
CA LYS A 149 1.20 -8.31 15.50
C LYS A 149 0.46 -7.19 14.75
N ASP A 150 0.15 -7.40 13.47
CA ASP A 150 -0.54 -6.40 12.64
C ASP A 150 -2.00 -6.28 13.11
N CYS A 151 -2.64 -7.41 13.41
CA CYS A 151 -3.97 -7.44 14.03
C CYS A 151 -3.96 -6.77 15.42
N LEU A 152 -2.91 -7.00 16.21
CA LEU A 152 -2.76 -6.45 17.57
C LEU A 152 -2.54 -4.93 17.62
N THR A 153 -2.27 -4.30 16.47
CA THR A 153 -2.20 -2.84 16.39
C THR A 153 -3.53 -2.21 16.84
N CYS A 154 -4.66 -2.84 16.50
CA CYS A 154 -6.01 -2.40 16.90
C CYS A 154 -6.69 -3.34 17.90
N HIS A 155 -6.44 -4.65 17.85
CA HIS A 155 -7.00 -5.64 18.76
C HIS A 155 -6.11 -5.75 20.00
N ARG A 156 -6.64 -5.45 21.19
CA ARG A 156 -5.85 -5.42 22.42
C ARG A 156 -6.62 -6.05 23.57
N VAL A 157 -5.95 -6.22 24.71
CA VAL A 157 -6.61 -6.71 25.93
C VAL A 157 -7.81 -5.83 26.28
N LYS A 158 -8.82 -6.44 26.94
CA LYS A 158 -10.15 -5.85 27.15
C LYS A 158 -10.08 -4.39 27.63
N GLY A 159 -10.76 -3.49 26.91
CA GLY A 159 -10.79 -2.05 27.17
C GLY A 159 -9.69 -1.22 26.50
N ALA A 160 -8.64 -1.86 25.95
CA ALA A 160 -7.51 -1.16 25.33
C ALA A 160 -7.52 -1.18 23.79
N GLY A 161 -8.51 -1.84 23.17
CA GLY A 161 -8.57 -2.04 21.71
C GLY A 161 -9.99 -2.26 21.19
N LYS A 162 -10.11 -2.47 19.86
CA LYS A 162 -11.42 -2.62 19.18
C LYS A 162 -12.06 -3.99 19.33
N ALA A 163 -11.29 -5.02 19.68
CA ALA A 163 -11.79 -6.29 20.17
C ALA A 163 -10.78 -6.93 21.15
N PRO A 164 -11.25 -7.72 22.14
CA PRO A 164 -10.41 -8.37 23.13
C PRO A 164 -9.64 -9.56 22.55
N VAL A 165 -8.40 -9.76 22.99
CA VAL A 165 -7.48 -10.85 22.58
C VAL A 165 -7.10 -11.77 23.76
N ASP A 166 -8.02 -11.91 24.70
CA ASP A 166 -7.91 -12.75 25.90
C ASP A 166 -8.02 -14.25 25.60
N ASP A 167 -8.62 -14.62 24.46
CA ASP A 167 -8.78 -15.99 23.99
C ASP A 167 -8.41 -16.10 22.51
N CYS A 168 -7.49 -17.02 22.20
CA CYS A 168 -6.97 -17.24 20.86
C CYS A 168 -8.04 -17.77 19.90
N LEU A 169 -9.02 -18.54 20.39
CA LEU A 169 -10.05 -19.18 19.57
C LEU A 169 -11.15 -18.20 19.13
N LYS A 170 -11.18 -16.99 19.71
CA LYS A 170 -12.00 -15.88 19.19
C LYS A 170 -11.57 -15.43 17.80
N CYS A 171 -10.33 -15.74 17.41
CA CYS A 171 -9.80 -15.46 16.09
C CYS A 171 -9.37 -16.74 15.34
N HIS A 172 -8.78 -17.74 15.99
CA HIS A 172 -8.34 -18.96 15.33
C HIS A 172 -9.41 -20.05 15.39
N ARG A 173 -9.87 -20.54 14.23
CA ARG A 173 -10.89 -21.61 14.20
C ARG A 173 -10.34 -22.98 14.59
N ASP A 174 -9.05 -23.19 14.41
CA ASP A 174 -8.37 -24.45 14.66
C ASP A 174 -7.23 -24.25 15.67
N PRO A 175 -7.26 -24.91 16.84
CA PRO A 175 -6.15 -24.89 17.80
C PRO A 175 -4.81 -25.29 17.20
N ASN A 176 -4.78 -26.19 16.20
CA ASN A 176 -3.54 -26.60 15.55
C ASN A 176 -2.91 -25.49 14.70
N SER A 177 -3.69 -24.47 14.33
CA SER A 177 -3.20 -23.29 13.60
C SER A 177 -2.43 -22.29 14.46
N LEU A 178 -2.45 -22.44 15.78
CA LEU A 178 -1.79 -21.53 16.72
C LEU A 178 -0.26 -21.63 16.64
N LYS A 179 0.26 -22.81 16.28
CA LYS A 179 1.70 -23.02 16.08
C LYS A 179 2.07 -22.64 14.64
N PRO A 180 2.87 -21.58 14.42
CA PRO A 180 3.27 -21.21 13.06
C PRO A 180 4.18 -22.29 12.43
N ARG A 181 4.12 -22.43 11.10
CA ARG A 181 4.86 -23.48 10.36
C ARG A 181 6.37 -23.49 10.64
N ASN A 182 6.99 -22.33 10.79
CA ASN A 182 8.42 -22.24 11.08
C ASN A 182 8.83 -22.96 12.38
N HIS A 183 7.92 -23.15 13.35
CA HIS A 183 8.21 -23.92 14.57
C HIS A 183 8.19 -25.44 14.36
N GLN A 184 7.94 -25.90 13.13
CA GLN A 184 8.03 -27.30 12.73
C GLN A 184 9.31 -27.55 11.91
N GLU A 185 10.04 -26.51 11.54
CA GLU A 185 11.26 -26.61 10.74
C GLU A 185 12.48 -26.76 11.66
N PRO A 186 13.36 -27.78 11.46
CA PRO A 186 14.55 -27.98 12.29
C PRO A 186 15.49 -26.75 12.33
N ALA A 187 15.55 -26.00 11.22
CA ALA A 187 16.38 -24.81 11.11
C ALA A 187 15.97 -23.68 12.07
N TRP A 188 14.72 -23.66 12.55
CA TRP A 188 14.23 -22.61 13.44
C TRP A 188 15.02 -22.52 14.75
N ALA A 189 15.47 -23.66 15.28
CA ALA A 189 16.27 -23.71 16.51
C ALA A 189 17.55 -22.85 16.41
N ILE A 190 18.11 -22.69 15.21
CA ILE A 190 19.33 -21.91 14.97
C ILE A 190 19.07 -20.54 14.33
N THR A 191 17.92 -20.32 13.69
CA THR A 191 17.61 -19.05 13.00
C THR A 191 16.77 -18.08 13.83
N HIS A 192 15.97 -18.56 14.80
CA HIS A 192 14.97 -17.74 15.51
C HIS A 192 15.58 -16.52 16.22
N GLY A 193 16.81 -16.62 16.76
CA GLY A 193 17.48 -15.51 17.44
C GLY A 193 17.80 -14.31 16.52
N ARG A 194 18.04 -14.55 15.22
CA ARG A 194 18.17 -13.45 14.23
C ARG A 194 16.82 -12.81 13.95
N GLU A 195 15.76 -13.60 13.83
CA GLU A 195 14.41 -13.10 13.59
C GLU A 195 13.91 -12.27 14.78
N TYR A 196 14.12 -12.75 16.01
CA TYR A 196 13.79 -12.05 17.24
C TYR A 196 14.48 -10.67 17.32
N ARG A 197 15.76 -10.60 16.95
CA ARG A 197 16.50 -9.33 16.93
C ARG A 197 15.98 -8.34 15.89
N ARG A 198 15.47 -8.81 14.75
CA ARG A 198 14.85 -7.94 13.74
C ARG A 198 13.50 -7.39 14.19
N ASP A 199 12.66 -8.23 14.80
CA ASP A 199 11.31 -7.86 15.22
C ASP A 199 10.82 -8.71 16.40
N LYS A 200 11.20 -8.32 17.61
CA LYS A 200 10.77 -9.01 18.84
C LYS A 200 9.25 -9.02 19.02
N ASN A 201 8.55 -7.99 18.53
CA ASN A 201 7.11 -7.85 18.70
C ASN A 201 6.35 -8.91 17.90
N ASN A 202 6.95 -9.43 16.83
CA ASN A 202 6.38 -10.57 16.10
C ASN A 202 6.27 -11.83 16.98
N CYS A 203 7.23 -12.07 17.87
CA CYS A 203 7.21 -13.20 18.81
C CYS A 203 6.31 -12.90 20.02
N LEU A 204 6.41 -11.68 20.56
CA LEU A 204 5.66 -11.24 21.74
C LEU A 204 4.15 -11.07 21.48
N ALA A 205 3.74 -11.07 20.21
CA ALA A 205 2.33 -11.10 19.84
C ALA A 205 1.61 -12.38 20.33
N CYS A 206 2.34 -13.49 20.45
CA CYS A 206 1.79 -14.77 20.93
C CYS A 206 2.41 -15.21 22.25
N HIS A 207 3.70 -14.94 22.47
CA HIS A 207 4.43 -15.35 23.67
C HIS A 207 4.52 -14.22 24.69
N ARG A 208 3.96 -14.42 25.89
CA ARG A 208 4.04 -13.43 26.97
C ARG A 208 5.34 -13.57 27.74
N PRO A 209 6.05 -12.48 28.08
CA PRO A 209 7.24 -12.54 28.94
C PRO A 209 6.99 -13.21 30.29
N ALA A 210 5.76 -13.08 30.82
CA ALA A 210 5.35 -13.65 32.10
C ALA A 210 5.40 -15.19 32.18
N THR A 211 5.52 -15.90 31.05
CA THR A 211 5.60 -17.37 31.06
C THR A 211 7.04 -17.89 31.16
N ASN A 212 8.05 -17.01 31.31
CA ASN A 212 9.48 -17.35 31.37
C ASN A 212 9.99 -18.27 30.24
N LEU A 213 9.24 -18.41 29.14
CA LEU A 213 9.52 -19.35 28.07
C LEU A 213 10.91 -19.13 27.45
N CYS A 214 11.27 -17.88 27.19
CA CYS A 214 12.57 -17.53 26.62
C CYS A 214 13.70 -17.78 27.63
N GLN A 215 13.45 -17.56 28.92
CA GLN A 215 14.44 -17.68 29.98
C GLN A 215 14.87 -19.13 30.25
N GLN A 216 14.03 -20.11 29.88
CA GLN A 216 14.38 -21.53 29.98
C GLN A 216 15.61 -21.90 29.16
N CYS A 217 15.84 -21.21 28.04
CA CYS A 217 17.01 -21.44 27.17
C CYS A 217 17.98 -20.23 27.13
N HIS A 218 17.51 -19.03 27.48
CA HIS A 218 18.31 -17.80 27.57
C HIS A 218 18.30 -17.22 29.00
N PRO A 219 18.94 -17.89 29.97
CA PRO A 219 19.05 -17.36 31.32
C PRO A 219 19.88 -16.07 31.33
N ALA A 220 19.54 -15.15 32.23
CA ALA A 220 20.37 -13.97 32.47
C ALA A 220 21.76 -14.41 32.95
N PRO A 221 22.84 -13.73 32.53
CA PRO A 221 24.17 -14.00 33.08
C PRO A 221 24.13 -13.79 34.60
N LYS A 222 24.78 -14.71 35.33
CA LYS A 222 24.96 -14.62 36.78
C LYS A 222 25.92 -13.50 37.13
#